data_AF-A0A0Q9LWP8-F1
#
_entry.id   AF-A0A0Q9LWP8-F1
#
_cell.length_a   1.000
_cell.length_b   1.000
_cell.length_c   1.000
_cell.angle_alpha   90.00
_cell.angle_beta   90.00
_cell.angle_gamma   90.00
#
_symmetry.space_group_name_H-M   'P 1'
#
loop_
_entity.id
_entity.type
_entity.pdbx_description
1 polymer ?
#
loop_
_entity_poly.entity_id
_entity_poly.type
_entity_poly.pdbx_seq_one_letter_code
_entity_poly.pdbx_strand_id
1 'polypeptide(L)'
;MSEQFEMYDDPFKMLILLVKMAADQKGMQLDFANVPKIETDTFLLENSKFVYKKDDTIIEWFQFLGRDINCSRDLSRSEYNKMFIDCMHSLFFS
;
A
#
# COMPACT_ATOMS: atom_id res chain seq x y z
N MET A 1 5.88 -23.54 12.93
CA MET A 1 5.23 -22.85 11.80
C MET A 1 4.60 -21.55 12.29
N SER A 2 5.41 -20.53 12.57
CA SER A 2 4.91 -19.28 13.18
C SER A 2 5.61 -18.01 12.70
N GLU A 3 6.77 -18.11 12.03
CA GLU A 3 7.57 -16.93 11.65
C GLU A 3 7.08 -16.23 10.36
N GLN A 4 6.32 -16.91 9.50
CA GLN A 4 5.78 -16.29 8.27
C GLN A 4 4.63 -15.31 8.52
N PHE A 5 4.08 -15.24 9.73
CA PHE A 5 2.97 -14.34 10.08
C PHE A 5 3.41 -13.08 10.85
N GLU A 6 4.65 -12.99 11.31
CA GLU A 6 5.14 -11.82 12.06
C GLU A 6 5.41 -10.59 11.17
N MET A 7 5.48 -10.77 9.85
CA MET A 7 5.69 -9.65 8.91
C MET A 7 4.47 -8.71 8.80
N TYR A 8 3.31 -9.11 9.34
CA TYR A 8 2.00 -8.47 9.14
C TYR A 8 1.47 -7.69 10.36
N ASP A 9 2.31 -7.32 11.33
CA ASP A 9 1.85 -6.58 12.53
C ASP A 9 1.54 -5.11 12.29
N ASP A 10 2.12 -4.51 11.25
CA ASP A 10 1.92 -3.11 10.92
C ASP A 10 1.30 -2.97 9.52
N PRO A 11 0.01 -2.58 9.42
CA PRO A 11 -0.65 -2.31 8.14
C PRO A 11 0.14 -1.36 7.23
N PHE A 12 0.89 -0.42 7.80
CA PHE A 12 1.63 0.56 7.01
C PHE A 12 2.94 0.00 6.45
N LYS A 13 3.53 -1.02 7.10
CA LYS A 13 4.64 -1.78 6.49
C LYS A 13 4.19 -2.55 5.25
N MET A 14 2.95 -3.03 5.24
CA MET A 14 2.36 -3.68 4.05
C MET A 14 2.19 -2.70 2.89
N LEU A 15 1.83 -1.45 3.17
CA LEU A 15 1.77 -0.40 2.15
C LEU A 15 3.14 -0.14 1.52
N ILE A 16 4.22 -0.08 2.31
CA ILE A 16 5.60 0.03 1.79
C ILE A 16 5.92 -1.11 0.84
N LEU A 17 5.58 -2.33 1.26
CA LEU A 17 5.88 -3.52 0.49
C LEU A 17 5.15 -3.49 -0.85
N LEU A 18 3.87 -3.13 -0.83
CA LEU A 18 3.06 -2.97 -2.04
C LEU A 18 3.65 -1.90 -2.97
N VAL A 19 4.04 -0.75 -2.43
CA VAL A 19 4.67 0.36 -3.17
C VAL A 19 5.96 -0.10 -3.85
N LYS A 20 6.83 -0.80 -3.11
CA LYS A 20 8.09 -1.36 -3.63
C LYS A 20 7.82 -2.34 -4.76
N MET A 21 6.94 -3.33 -4.53
CA MET A 21 6.59 -4.34 -5.53
C MET A 21 6.04 -3.71 -6.81
N ALA A 22 5.18 -2.69 -6.68
CA ALA A 22 4.59 -2.03 -7.84
C ALA A 22 5.61 -1.19 -8.62
N ALA A 23 6.57 -0.55 -7.94
CA ALA A 23 7.67 0.14 -8.60
C ALA A 23 8.62 -0.83 -9.30
N ASP A 24 8.98 -1.94 -8.65
CA ASP A 24 9.83 -3.00 -9.20
C ASP A 24 9.20 -3.61 -10.47
N GLN A 25 7.89 -3.90 -10.44
CA GLN A 25 7.17 -4.43 -11.61
C GLN A 25 7.21 -3.46 -12.80
N LYS A 26 7.17 -2.16 -12.55
CA LYS A 26 7.24 -1.12 -13.60
C LYS A 26 8.67 -0.73 -13.95
N GLY A 27 9.69 -1.37 -13.36
CA GLY A 27 11.10 -1.05 -13.58
C GLY A 27 11.48 0.36 -13.13
N MET A 28 10.76 0.92 -12.16
CA MET A 28 10.94 2.28 -11.68
C MET A 28 11.79 2.30 -10.40
N GLN A 29 12.73 3.25 -10.34
CA GLN A 29 13.44 3.51 -9.10
C GLN A 29 12.51 4.25 -8.13
N LEU A 30 12.29 3.65 -6.96
CA LEU A 30 11.39 4.19 -5.96
C LEU A 30 12.08 5.33 -5.18
N ASP A 31 11.56 6.54 -5.31
CA ASP A 31 11.89 7.66 -4.45
C ASP A 31 10.75 7.89 -3.45
N PHE A 32 11.02 7.65 -2.16
CA PHE A 32 10.03 7.82 -1.11
C PHE A 32 9.73 9.28 -0.78
N ALA A 33 10.61 10.21 -1.16
CA ALA A 33 10.33 11.65 -1.05
C ALA A 33 9.39 12.14 -2.17
N ASN A 34 9.33 11.40 -3.27
CA ASN A 34 8.53 11.73 -4.44
C ASN A 34 8.04 10.46 -5.13
N VAL A 35 7.10 9.77 -4.50
CA VAL A 35 6.61 8.48 -4.99
C VAL A 35 5.96 8.70 -6.37
N PRO A 36 6.46 8.06 -7.44
CA PRO A 36 5.90 8.22 -8.77
C PRO A 36 4.46 7.70 -8.80
N LYS A 37 3.61 8.33 -9.62
CA LYS A 37 2.23 7.90 -9.77
C LYS A 37 2.18 6.47 -10.32
N ILE A 38 1.66 5.54 -9.52
CA ILE A 38 1.40 4.16 -9.91
C ILE A 38 -0.10 3.94 -9.85
N GLU A 39 -0.68 3.74 -11.03
CA GLU A 39 -2.09 3.45 -11.16
C GLU A 39 -2.29 2.03 -11.72
N THR A 40 -3.23 1.31 -11.12
CA THR A 40 -3.77 0.01 -11.53
C THR A 40 -5.30 0.07 -11.50
N ASP A 41 -5.98 -1.01 -11.88
CA ASP A 41 -7.44 -1.10 -11.77
C ASP A 41 -7.92 -1.16 -10.31
N THR A 42 -7.08 -1.67 -9.40
CA THR A 42 -7.42 -1.89 -7.99
C THR A 42 -7.00 -0.73 -7.09
N PHE A 43 -5.90 -0.05 -7.39
CA PHE A 43 -5.41 1.03 -6.55
C PHE A 43 -4.71 2.14 -7.34
N LEU A 44 -4.61 3.29 -6.68
CA LEU A 44 -3.77 4.42 -7.08
C LEU A 44 -2.80 4.70 -5.95
N LEU A 45 -1.53 4.86 -6.31
CA LEU A 45 -0.49 5.33 -5.43
C LEU A 45 0.11 6.59 -6.05
N GLU A 46 0.21 7.65 -5.26
CA GLU A 46 0.86 8.90 -5.62
C GLU A 46 1.59 9.46 -4.40
N ASN A 47 2.39 10.50 -4.58
CA ASN A 47 3.15 11.06 -3.47
C ASN A 47 2.22 11.39 -2.28
N SER A 48 2.55 10.87 -1.10
CA SER A 48 1.80 11.09 0.14
C SER A 48 0.39 10.49 0.20
N LYS A 49 -0.01 9.66 -0.77
CA LYS A 49 -1.39 9.17 -0.87
C LYS A 49 -1.51 7.82 -1.55
N PHE A 50 -2.35 6.98 -0.95
CA PHE A 50 -2.79 5.70 -1.50
C PHE A 50 -4.31 5.68 -1.54
N VAL A 51 -4.88 5.20 -2.64
CA VAL A 51 -6.32 5.03 -2.83
C VAL A 51 -6.59 3.60 -3.26
N TYR A 52 -7.39 2.90 -2.49
CA TYR A 52 -7.96 1.62 -2.88
C TYR A 52 -9.30 1.85 -3.56
N LYS A 53 -9.37 1.51 -4.85
CA LYS A 53 -10.46 1.95 -5.74
C LYS A 53 -11.78 1.19 -5.52
N LYS A 54 -11.77 0.04 -4.83
CA LYS A 54 -12.98 -0.78 -4.67
C LYS A 54 -13.99 -0.15 -3.71
N ASP A 55 -13.53 0.59 -2.71
CA ASP A 55 -14.40 1.19 -1.68
C ASP A 55 -13.97 2.61 -1.29
N ASP A 56 -13.16 3.23 -2.14
CA ASP A 56 -12.61 4.58 -2.00
C ASP A 56 -11.89 4.81 -0.65
N THR A 57 -11.27 3.76 -0.09
CA THR A 57 -10.38 3.91 1.06
C THR A 57 -9.16 4.73 0.66
N ILE A 58 -8.87 5.78 1.42
CA ILE A 58 -7.74 6.69 1.20
C ILE A 58 -6.82 6.60 2.41
N ILE A 59 -5.53 6.40 2.17
CA ILE A 59 -4.48 6.46 3.19
C ILE A 59 -3.53 7.58 2.80
N GLU A 60 -3.39 8.58 3.64
CA GLU A 60 -2.53 9.76 3.43
C GLU A 60 -1.43 9.80 4.49
N TRP A 61 -0.27 10.32 4.12
CA TRP A 61 0.85 10.50 5.04
C TRP A 61 1.64 11.77 4.72
N PHE A 62 2.13 12.47 5.75
CA PHE A 62 2.87 13.73 5.55
C PHE A 62 4.34 13.52 5.15
N GLN A 63 4.98 12.49 5.68
CA GLN A 63 6.31 12.02 5.30
C GLN A 63 6.22 10.51 5.13
N PHE A 64 6.87 9.95 4.11
CA PHE A 64 6.83 8.51 3.82
C PHE A 64 7.46 7.74 4.98
N LEU A 65 6.58 7.37 5.93
CA LEU A 65 6.72 6.64 7.20
C LEU A 65 7.56 7.25 8.32
N GLY A 66 7.11 8.38 8.87
CA GLY A 66 7.43 8.67 10.28
C GLY A 66 6.83 9.91 10.94
N ARG A 67 5.59 9.97 11.45
CA ARG A 67 4.34 9.21 11.33
C ARG A 67 3.25 10.25 11.64
N ASP A 68 2.45 10.57 10.64
CA ASP A 68 1.09 11.12 10.74
C ASP A 68 0.38 10.48 9.56
N ILE A 69 -0.15 9.28 9.80
CA ILE A 69 -0.84 8.51 8.78
C ILE A 69 -2.32 8.57 9.09
N ASN A 70 -3.09 9.05 8.12
CA ASN A 70 -4.53 9.16 8.23
C ASN A 70 -5.18 8.20 7.24
N CYS A 71 -6.13 7.40 7.72
CA CYS A 71 -6.98 6.61 6.85
C CYS A 71 -8.38 7.24 6.85
N SER A 72 -9.01 7.36 5.68
CA SER A 72 -10.37 7.88 5.57
C SER A 72 -11.42 6.99 6.24
N ARG A 73 -11.04 5.75 6.60
CA ARG A 73 -11.89 4.76 7.25
C ARG A 73 -11.20 4.19 8.48
N ASP A 74 -12.01 3.89 9.50
CA ASP A 74 -11.55 3.12 10.66
C ASP A 74 -11.54 1.63 10.32
N LEU A 75 -10.44 1.18 9.70
CA LEU A 75 -10.27 -0.20 9.27
C LEU A 75 -9.66 -1.05 10.38
N SER A 76 -10.26 -2.21 10.61
CA SER A 76 -9.61 -3.26 11.38
C SER A 76 -8.38 -3.79 10.66
N ARG A 77 -7.47 -4.41 11.41
CA ARG A 77 -6.28 -5.08 10.85
C ARG A 77 -6.62 -6.11 9.76
N SER A 78 -7.73 -6.83 9.93
CA SER A 78 -8.22 -7.81 8.94
C SER A 78 -8.58 -7.16 7.62
N GLU A 79 -9.20 -5.98 7.65
CA GLU A 79 -9.61 -5.24 6.46
C GLU A 79 -8.39 -4.67 5.72
N TYR A 80 -7.42 -4.12 6.45
CA TYR A 80 -6.12 -3.76 5.86
C TYR A 80 -5.47 -4.93 5.14
N ASN A 81 -5.37 -6.08 5.80
CA ASN A 81 -4.74 -7.27 5.20
C ASN A 81 -5.45 -7.73 3.93
N LYS A 82 -6.79 -7.77 3.93
CA LYS A 82 -7.58 -8.13 2.74
C LYS A 82 -7.34 -7.16 1.59
N MET A 83 -7.36 -5.86 1.88
CA MET A 83 -7.08 -4.80 0.90
C MET A 83 -5.68 -4.96 0.30
N PHE A 84 -4.65 -5.19 1.12
CA PHE A 84 -3.28 -5.36 0.61
C PHE A 84 -3.11 -6.64 -0.22
N ILE A 85 -3.71 -7.75 0.21
CA ILE A 85 -3.71 -9.01 -0.57
C ILE A 85 -4.36 -8.79 -1.94
N ASP A 86 -5.49 -8.10 -1.97
CA ASP A 86 -6.19 -7.79 -3.22
C ASP A 86 -5.35 -6.90 -4.15
N CYS A 87 -4.68 -5.89 -3.59
CA CYS A 87 -3.76 -5.04 -4.36
C CYS A 87 -2.56 -5.82 -4.89
N MET A 88 -1.94 -6.68 -4.08
CA MET A 88 -0.83 -7.55 -4.53
C MET A 88 -1.30 -8.51 -5.62
N HIS A 89 -2.47 -9.13 -5.46
CA HIS A 89 -3.02 -10.02 -6.49
C HIS A 89 -3.22 -9.28 -7.81
N SER A 90 -3.69 -8.03 -7.77
CA SER A 90 -3.84 -7.20 -8.98
C SER A 90 -2.54 -6.83 -9.67
N LEU A 91 -1.40 -6.87 -8.97
CA LEU A 91 -0.09 -6.61 -9.58
C LEU A 91 0.47 -7.86 -10.27
N PHE A 92 0.35 -9.03 -9.64
CA PHE A 92 1.02 -10.25 -10.13
C PHE A 92 0.17 -11.14 -11.05
N PHE A 93 -1.15 -11.00 -11.01
CA PHE A 93 -2.07 -11.90 -11.72
C PHE A 93 -3.02 -11.16 -12.69
N SER A 94 -2.66 -9.94 -13.10
CA SER A 94 -3.34 -9.17 -14.16
C SER A 94 -2.81 -9.48 -15.56
#